data_AF-A0A1Y1JVK0-F1
#
_entry.id   AF-A0A1Y1JVK0-F1
#
_cell.length_a   1.000
_cell.length_b   1.000
_cell.length_c   1.000
_cell.angle_alpha   90.00
_cell.angle_beta   90.00
_cell.angle_gamma   90.00
#
_symmetry.space_group_name_H-M   'P 1'
#
loop_
_entity.id
_entity.type
_entity.pdbx_description
1 polymer ?
#
loop_
_entity_poly.entity_id
_entity_poly.type
_entity_poly.pdbx_seq_one_letter_code
_entity_poly.pdbx_strand_id
1 'polypeptide(L)'
;AAFVVSFLGYGIIHHYERYAWFLALVLICVLYGQSAKYFSPTPDAGLSSGIDLSGGCLSYFAIIFGVCASWCPVAGDYYIHYPVTTSKWLVFGLTYIGLIVPTIFVGTLGNLLGGIVLTNETLSSIHRQSGTGGLILAIMSPPDAWGKFACVFFALSLLGDTIANIYSSALCMQLLGKHFVAVPRFFWCTILSLVTFALAYGGRNVLEEIINNLLSILGYWTLAFAVILFIEHFYFRPMIGGYDLTAWQDPKRLPLGLAGTGSLLIGIGFSFLGMCQTWYIAPIAKKIGRYGGDVGDELTLISVTIAYPVLRTLELRWIGR
;
A
#
# COMPACT_ATOMS: atom_id res chain seq x y z
N ALA A 1 -19.40 -9.39 5.30
CA ALA A 1 -19.74 -9.20 3.87
C ALA A 1 -18.58 -9.63 2.97
N ALA A 2 -17.40 -9.00 3.06
CA ALA A 2 -16.22 -9.36 2.25
C ALA A 2 -15.88 -10.86 2.27
N PHE A 3 -15.91 -11.48 3.46
CA PHE A 3 -15.70 -12.92 3.62
C PHE A 3 -16.63 -13.79 2.77
N VAL A 4 -17.93 -13.51 2.76
CA VAL A 4 -18.92 -14.28 2.00
C VAL A 4 -18.71 -14.12 0.49
N VAL A 5 -18.37 -12.91 0.04
CA VAL A 5 -18.10 -12.62 -1.38
C VAL A 5 -16.77 -13.20 -1.83
N SER A 6 -15.78 -13.34 -0.94
CA SER A 6 -14.49 -13.97 -1.27
C SER A 6 -14.62 -15.44 -1.68
N PHE A 7 -15.71 -16.12 -1.31
CA PHE A 7 -16.01 -17.48 -1.74
C PHE A 7 -16.57 -17.58 -3.16
N LEU A 8 -17.07 -16.48 -3.72
CA LEU A 8 -17.75 -16.45 -5.01
C LEU A 8 -16.78 -16.42 -6.20
N GLY A 9 -15.47 -16.47 -5.94
CA GLY A 9 -14.42 -16.57 -6.96
C GLY A 9 -14.20 -15.29 -7.76
N TYR A 10 -13.10 -15.28 -8.52
CA TYR A 10 -12.62 -14.10 -9.26
C TYR A 10 -13.67 -13.51 -10.23
N GLY A 11 -14.50 -14.33 -10.87
CA GLY A 11 -15.46 -13.88 -11.88
C GLY A 11 -16.56 -12.94 -11.33
N ILE A 12 -17.09 -13.23 -10.14
CA ILE A 12 -18.12 -12.40 -9.51
C ILE A 12 -17.50 -11.12 -8.94
N ILE A 13 -16.30 -11.23 -8.35
CA ILE A 13 -15.54 -10.08 -7.84
C ILE A 13 -15.24 -9.11 -8.99
N HIS A 14 -14.68 -9.60 -10.09
CA HIS A 14 -14.34 -8.78 -11.25
C HIS A 14 -15.58 -8.15 -11.91
N HIS A 15 -16.72 -8.83 -11.92
CA HIS A 15 -17.97 -8.26 -12.42
C HIS A 15 -18.51 -7.15 -11.51
N TYR A 16 -18.46 -7.34 -10.19
CA TYR A 16 -18.83 -6.30 -9.22
C TYR A 16 -17.92 -5.07 -9.31
N GLU A 17 -16.60 -5.29 -9.27
CA GLU A 17 -15.58 -4.24 -9.35
C GLU A 17 -15.75 -3.37 -10.60
N ARG A 18 -16.13 -3.99 -11.73
CA ARG A 18 -16.35 -3.28 -13.00
C ARG A 18 -17.39 -2.14 -12.91
N TYR A 19 -18.35 -2.23 -11.99
CA TYR A 19 -19.42 -1.23 -11.84
C TYR A 19 -19.36 -0.46 -10.52
N ALA A 20 -18.83 -1.07 -9.45
CA ALA A 20 -18.79 -0.47 -8.12
C ALA A 20 -17.99 0.84 -8.07
N TRP A 21 -16.90 0.93 -8.85
CA TRP A 21 -16.04 2.12 -8.86
C TRP A 21 -16.77 3.40 -9.31
N PHE A 22 -17.75 3.28 -10.21
CA PHE A 22 -18.46 4.45 -10.75
C PHE A 22 -19.29 5.14 -9.67
N LEU A 23 -19.99 4.36 -8.84
CA LEU A 23 -20.78 4.91 -7.75
C LEU A 23 -19.89 5.57 -6.69
N ALA A 24 -18.77 4.93 -6.35
CA ALA A 24 -17.78 5.50 -5.44
C ALA A 24 -17.23 6.82 -5.99
N LEU A 25 -16.89 6.88 -7.28
CA LEU A 25 -16.42 8.10 -7.94
C LEU A 25 -17.44 9.24 -7.83
N VAL A 26 -18.71 8.97 -8.14
CA VAL A 26 -19.78 9.98 -8.02
C VAL A 26 -19.88 10.50 -6.59
N LEU A 27 -19.83 9.64 -5.59
CA LEU A 27 -19.88 10.05 -4.18
C LEU A 27 -18.65 10.88 -3.77
N ILE A 28 -17.45 10.53 -4.24
CA ILE A 28 -16.23 11.32 -4.01
C ILE A 28 -16.36 12.71 -4.67
N CYS A 29 -16.90 12.80 -5.89
CA CYS A 29 -17.15 14.08 -6.55
C CYS A 29 -18.16 14.94 -5.77
N VAL A 30 -19.22 14.35 -5.23
CA VAL A 30 -20.17 15.07 -4.36
C VAL A 30 -19.48 15.53 -3.07
N LEU A 31 -18.64 14.69 -2.48
CA LEU A 31 -17.85 15.05 -1.30
C LEU A 31 -16.91 16.23 -1.60
N TYR A 32 -16.26 16.27 -2.75
CA TYR A 32 -15.52 17.44 -3.24
C TYR A 32 -16.40 18.69 -3.29
N GLY A 33 -17.57 18.61 -3.92
CA GLY A 33 -18.49 19.74 -4.04
C GLY A 33 -18.99 20.25 -2.68
N GLN A 34 -19.32 19.35 -1.76
CA GLN A 34 -19.83 19.71 -0.43
C GLN A 34 -18.74 20.20 0.53
N SER A 35 -17.51 19.71 0.37
CA SER A 35 -16.35 20.19 1.14
C SER A 35 -15.81 21.53 0.65
N ALA A 36 -16.09 21.92 -0.60
CA ALA A 36 -15.55 23.14 -1.22
C ALA A 36 -15.75 24.43 -0.42
N LYS A 37 -16.89 24.57 0.27
CA LYS A 37 -17.19 25.73 1.12
C LYS A 37 -16.30 25.87 2.35
N TYR A 38 -15.59 24.81 2.72
CA TYR A 38 -14.66 24.78 3.87
C TYR A 38 -13.20 24.91 3.43
N PHE A 39 -12.91 24.91 2.12
CA PHE A 39 -11.53 25.03 1.66
C PHE A 39 -10.97 26.42 1.98
N SER A 40 -9.87 26.43 2.70
CA SER A 40 -9.09 27.64 2.93
C SER A 40 -8.03 27.78 1.83
N PRO A 41 -7.83 28.97 1.23
CA PRO A 41 -6.71 29.23 0.30
C PRO A 41 -5.35 29.18 0.98
N THR A 42 -5.31 29.34 2.31
CA THR A 42 -4.08 29.37 3.11
C THR A 42 -4.25 28.51 4.37
N PRO A 43 -4.34 27.18 4.23
CA PRO A 43 -4.47 26.31 5.39
C PRO A 43 -3.21 26.29 6.26
N ASP A 44 -2.06 26.69 5.69
CA ASP A 44 -0.71 26.51 6.25
C ASP A 44 0.10 27.81 6.42
N ALA A 45 -0.52 28.99 6.46
CA ALA A 45 0.22 30.26 6.57
C ALA A 45 1.02 30.35 7.90
N GLY A 46 2.24 29.80 7.91
CA GLY A 46 3.21 29.85 9.01
C GLY A 46 3.57 28.54 9.72
N LEU A 47 3.06 27.36 9.30
CA LEU A 47 3.29 26.11 10.07
C LEU A 47 4.69 25.50 9.94
N SER A 48 5.37 25.66 8.79
CA SER A 48 6.70 25.08 8.57
C SER A 48 7.50 25.87 7.54
N SER A 49 8.78 26.12 7.82
CA SER A 49 9.69 26.81 6.91
C SER A 49 11.10 26.20 6.95
N GLY A 50 11.86 26.37 5.87
CA GLY A 50 13.23 25.86 5.78
C GLY A 50 13.29 24.33 5.87
N ILE A 51 14.16 23.82 6.76
CA ILE A 51 14.41 22.38 6.90
C ILE A 51 13.20 21.60 7.43
N ASP A 52 12.31 22.24 8.21
CA ASP A 52 11.09 21.62 8.72
C ASP A 52 10.11 21.30 7.58
N LEU A 53 10.06 22.17 6.56
CA LEU A 53 9.26 21.93 5.36
C LEU A 53 9.80 20.74 4.57
N SER A 54 11.13 20.64 4.41
CA SER A 54 11.75 19.49 3.75
C SER A 54 11.47 18.18 4.49
N GLY A 55 11.51 18.19 5.83
CA GLY A 55 11.15 17.04 6.65
C GLY A 55 9.69 16.62 6.45
N GLY A 56 8.77 17.58 6.45
CA GLY A 56 7.36 17.34 6.13
C GLY A 56 7.14 16.76 4.72
N CYS A 57 7.82 17.28 3.71
CA CYS A 57 7.74 16.77 2.34
C CYS A 57 8.24 15.32 2.22
N LEU A 58 9.36 15.00 2.87
CA LEU A 58 9.92 13.65 2.88
C LEU A 58 9.00 12.65 3.57
N SER A 59 8.48 13.01 4.75
CA SER A 59 7.51 12.19 5.47
C SER A 59 6.21 12.01 4.69
N TYR A 60 5.71 13.07 4.06
CA TYR A 60 4.53 12.99 3.18
C TYR A 60 4.79 12.08 1.98
N PHE A 61 5.96 12.19 1.35
CA PHE A 61 6.37 11.30 0.26
C PHE A 61 6.38 9.84 0.71
N ALA A 62 7.01 9.52 1.85
CA ALA A 62 7.09 8.16 2.37
C ALA A 62 5.70 7.54 2.62
N ILE A 63 4.75 8.32 3.16
CA ILE A 63 3.37 7.87 3.38
C ILE A 63 2.68 7.57 2.04
N ILE A 64 2.71 8.50 1.08
CA ILE A 64 2.05 8.32 -0.23
C ILE A 64 2.70 7.19 -1.03
N PHE A 65 4.03 7.11 -0.99
CA PHE A 65 4.79 6.05 -1.62
C PHE A 65 4.40 4.68 -1.05
N GLY A 66 4.34 4.54 0.28
CA GLY A 66 3.91 3.31 0.95
C GLY A 66 2.53 2.81 0.53
N VAL A 67 1.56 3.73 0.37
CA VAL A 67 0.20 3.40 -0.13
C VAL A 67 0.24 2.84 -1.55
N CYS A 68 1.09 3.39 -2.43
CA CYS A 68 1.16 2.97 -3.82
C CYS A 68 1.98 1.69 -3.99
N ALA A 69 3.08 1.56 -3.24
CA ALA A 69 4.04 0.47 -3.36
C ALA A 69 3.50 -0.86 -2.80
N SER A 70 2.50 -0.82 -1.92
CA SER A 70 1.85 -2.02 -1.33
C SER A 70 1.28 -2.99 -2.38
N TRP A 71 0.94 -2.50 -3.57
CA TRP A 71 0.41 -3.30 -4.67
C TRP A 71 1.48 -4.12 -5.42
N CYS A 72 2.75 -3.72 -5.30
CA CYS A 72 3.86 -4.37 -5.99
C CYS A 72 3.94 -5.90 -5.76
N PRO A 73 3.93 -6.42 -4.52
CA PRO A 73 4.02 -7.86 -4.26
C PRO A 73 2.81 -8.65 -4.73
N VAL A 74 1.66 -7.99 -4.94
CA VAL A 74 0.38 -8.64 -5.21
C VAL A 74 0.02 -8.62 -6.71
N ALA A 75 0.58 -7.69 -7.47
CA ALA A 75 0.24 -7.49 -8.89
C ALA A 75 0.35 -8.78 -9.73
N GLY A 76 1.31 -9.65 -9.41
CA GLY A 76 1.50 -10.95 -10.07
C GLY A 76 0.27 -11.87 -10.02
N ASP A 77 -0.50 -11.83 -8.94
CA ASP A 77 -1.67 -12.70 -8.73
C ASP A 77 -2.80 -12.43 -9.74
N TYR A 78 -2.84 -11.22 -10.30
CA TYR A 78 -3.88 -10.79 -11.23
C TYR A 78 -3.43 -10.91 -12.69
N TYR A 79 -2.15 -10.66 -12.95
CA TYR A 79 -1.62 -10.71 -14.32
C TYR A 79 -1.59 -12.12 -14.93
N ILE A 80 -1.59 -13.17 -14.10
CA ILE A 80 -1.67 -14.57 -14.59
C ILE A 80 -2.93 -14.86 -15.42
N HIS A 81 -3.97 -14.04 -15.29
CA HIS A 81 -5.22 -14.20 -16.04
C HIS A 81 -5.19 -13.59 -17.44
N TYR A 82 -4.17 -12.79 -17.77
CA TYR A 82 -4.06 -12.16 -19.09
C TYR A 82 -3.42 -13.12 -20.11
N PRO A 83 -3.88 -13.11 -21.38
CA PRO A 83 -3.23 -13.87 -22.43
C PRO A 83 -1.76 -13.47 -22.61
N VAL A 84 -0.90 -14.45 -22.89
CA VAL A 84 0.55 -14.26 -23.10
C VAL A 84 0.86 -13.31 -24.27
N THR A 85 -0.08 -13.13 -25.20
CA THR A 85 0.03 -12.25 -26.36
C THR A 85 -0.22 -10.77 -26.03
N THR A 86 -0.61 -10.43 -24.81
CA THR A 86 -0.91 -9.05 -24.41
C THR A 86 0.37 -8.21 -24.38
N SER A 87 0.31 -7.00 -24.95
CA SER A 87 1.45 -6.07 -24.97
C SER A 87 1.87 -5.64 -23.56
N LYS A 88 3.14 -5.84 -23.21
CA LYS A 88 3.70 -5.47 -21.90
C LYS A 88 3.55 -3.97 -21.59
N TRP A 89 3.77 -3.12 -22.60
CA TRP A 89 3.63 -1.67 -22.47
C TRP A 89 2.18 -1.22 -22.29
N LEU A 90 1.24 -1.94 -22.89
CA LEU A 90 -0.19 -1.67 -22.69
C LEU A 90 -0.59 -2.01 -21.25
N VAL A 91 -0.19 -3.18 -20.75
CA VAL A 91 -0.46 -3.60 -19.37
C VAL A 91 0.16 -2.62 -18.37
N PHE A 92 1.42 -2.23 -18.59
CA PHE A 92 2.11 -1.24 -17.78
C PHE A 92 1.36 0.11 -17.80
N GLY A 93 1.05 0.65 -18.97
CA GLY A 93 0.37 1.94 -19.11
C GLY A 93 -1.02 1.96 -18.47
N LEU A 94 -1.82 0.92 -18.68
CA LEU A 94 -3.14 0.79 -18.06
C LEU A 94 -3.05 0.71 -16.53
N THR A 95 -2.08 -0.02 -16.01
CA THR A 95 -1.88 -0.15 -14.55
C THR A 95 -1.38 1.15 -13.95
N TYR A 96 -0.41 1.81 -14.60
CA TYR A 96 0.15 3.08 -14.16
C TYR A 96 -0.91 4.17 -14.10
N ILE A 97 -1.71 4.33 -15.16
CA ILE A 97 -2.81 5.30 -15.20
C ILE A 97 -3.91 4.92 -14.20
N GLY A 98 -4.25 3.63 -14.12
CA GLY A 98 -5.26 3.09 -13.22
C GLY A 98 -4.91 3.27 -11.73
N LEU A 99 -3.63 3.35 -11.38
CA LEU A 99 -3.19 3.66 -10.02
C LEU A 99 -3.05 5.16 -9.77
N ILE A 100 -2.38 5.89 -10.68
CA ILE A 100 -2.03 7.29 -10.43
C ILE A 100 -3.22 8.22 -10.44
N VAL A 101 -4.11 8.08 -11.43
CA VAL A 101 -5.24 9.01 -11.57
C VAL A 101 -6.16 8.95 -10.34
N PRO A 102 -6.60 7.76 -9.88
CA PRO A 102 -7.40 7.67 -8.66
C PRO A 102 -6.63 8.08 -7.41
N THR A 103 -5.36 7.70 -7.29
CA THR A 103 -4.55 8.04 -6.10
C THR A 103 -4.35 9.54 -5.96
N ILE A 104 -4.03 10.26 -7.05
CA ILE A 104 -3.92 11.72 -7.02
C ILE A 104 -5.28 12.34 -6.71
N PHE A 105 -6.35 11.86 -7.33
CA PHE A 105 -7.69 12.40 -7.15
C PHE A 105 -8.17 12.29 -5.70
N VAL A 106 -8.03 11.11 -5.09
CA VAL A 106 -8.41 10.86 -3.69
C VAL A 106 -7.41 11.48 -2.71
N GLY A 107 -6.10 11.40 -2.99
CA GLY A 107 -5.06 12.00 -2.16
C GLY A 107 -5.20 13.52 -2.05
N THR A 108 -5.54 14.19 -3.16
CA THR A 108 -5.82 15.64 -3.15
C THR A 108 -7.02 15.96 -2.26
N LEU A 109 -8.08 15.13 -2.27
CA LEU A 109 -9.21 15.30 -1.38
C LEU A 109 -8.79 15.12 0.08
N GLY A 110 -7.99 14.10 0.38
CA GLY A 110 -7.42 13.87 1.70
C GLY A 110 -6.66 15.09 2.22
N ASN A 111 -5.81 15.70 1.39
CA ASN A 111 -5.07 16.92 1.76
C ASN A 111 -6.01 18.11 2.03
N LEU A 112 -7.04 18.29 1.19
CA LEU A 112 -8.03 19.35 1.39
C LEU A 112 -8.83 19.15 2.68
N LEU A 113 -9.23 17.92 3.00
CA LEU A 113 -9.86 17.57 4.27
C LEU A 113 -8.92 17.80 5.46
N GLY A 114 -7.65 17.47 5.33
CA GLY A 114 -6.62 17.79 6.33
C GLY A 114 -6.51 19.29 6.59
N GLY A 115 -6.51 20.10 5.53
CA GLY A 115 -6.55 21.57 5.63
C GLY A 115 -7.81 22.10 6.31
N ILE A 116 -8.96 21.47 6.06
CA ILE A 116 -10.22 21.81 6.76
C ILE A 116 -10.10 21.55 8.27
N VAL A 117 -9.50 20.43 8.67
CA VAL A 117 -9.29 20.06 10.08
C VAL A 117 -8.38 21.06 10.80
N LEU A 118 -7.45 21.70 10.09
CA LEU A 118 -6.57 22.74 10.63
C LEU A 118 -7.25 24.11 10.75
N THR A 119 -8.21 24.41 9.87
CA THR A 119 -8.79 25.76 9.74
C THR A 119 -10.18 25.92 10.34
N ASN A 120 -10.93 24.83 10.54
CA ASN A 120 -12.29 24.85 11.06
C ASN A 120 -12.39 24.09 12.39
N GLU A 121 -12.52 24.82 13.51
CA GLU A 121 -12.56 24.24 14.85
C GLU A 121 -13.70 23.22 15.03
N THR A 122 -14.88 23.48 14.47
CA THR A 122 -16.04 22.57 14.57
C THR A 122 -15.74 21.24 13.91
N LEU A 123 -15.28 21.25 12.65
CA LEU A 123 -14.94 20.02 11.92
C LEU A 123 -13.70 19.34 12.50
N SER A 124 -12.75 20.10 13.05
CA SER A 124 -11.61 19.59 13.80
C SER A 124 -12.05 18.80 15.04
N SER A 125 -13.03 19.32 15.80
CA SER A 125 -13.57 18.65 16.98
C SER A 125 -14.29 17.33 16.62
N ILE A 126 -15.03 17.31 15.51
CA ILE A 126 -15.69 16.11 15.00
C ILE A 126 -14.66 15.06 14.56
N HIS A 127 -13.62 15.50 13.84
CA HIS A 127 -12.52 14.61 13.44
C HIS A 127 -11.84 13.97 14.66
N ARG A 128 -11.54 14.75 15.71
CA ARG A 128 -10.93 14.22 16.94
C ARG A 128 -11.80 13.20 17.68
N GLN A 129 -13.13 13.34 17.62
CA GLN A 129 -14.06 12.45 18.32
C GLN A 129 -14.44 11.21 17.51
N SER A 130 -14.61 11.35 16.19
CA SER A 130 -15.21 10.33 15.32
C SER A 130 -14.32 9.95 14.13
N GLY A 131 -13.08 10.43 14.09
CA GLY A 131 -12.12 10.20 13.02
C GLY A 131 -12.55 10.77 11.66
N THR A 132 -11.82 10.33 10.63
CA THR A 132 -12.08 10.69 9.24
C THR A 132 -13.50 10.31 8.78
N GLY A 133 -14.03 9.17 9.22
CA GLY A 133 -15.39 8.75 8.87
C GLY A 133 -16.48 9.70 9.40
N GLY A 134 -16.32 10.18 10.64
CA GLY A 134 -17.22 11.19 11.21
C GLY A 134 -17.10 12.55 10.52
N LEU A 135 -15.89 12.94 10.10
CA LEU A 135 -15.66 14.14 9.31
C LEU A 135 -16.41 14.09 7.97
N ILE A 136 -16.29 12.98 7.23
CA ILE A 136 -17.00 12.78 5.96
C ILE A 136 -18.51 12.84 6.19
N LEU A 137 -19.00 12.13 7.21
CA LEU A 137 -20.42 12.17 7.57
C LEU A 137 -20.89 13.60 7.84
N ALA A 138 -20.17 14.38 8.64
CA ALA A 138 -20.55 15.75 8.99
C ALA A 138 -20.58 16.67 7.76
N ILE A 139 -19.62 16.55 6.85
CA ILE A 139 -19.58 17.33 5.61
C ILE A 139 -20.80 17.00 4.72
N MET A 140 -21.19 15.73 4.68
CA MET A 140 -22.31 15.26 3.85
C MET A 140 -23.69 15.33 4.52
N SER A 141 -23.78 15.74 5.79
CA SER A 141 -25.04 15.63 6.57
C SER A 141 -26.03 16.78 6.45
N PRO A 142 -25.86 17.84 5.63
CA PRO A 142 -27.04 18.62 5.23
C PRO A 142 -27.60 18.11 3.89
N PRO A 143 -28.67 17.26 3.85
CA PRO A 143 -29.47 16.68 4.96
C PRO A 143 -28.93 15.34 5.52
N ASP A 144 -29.26 15.01 6.77
CA ASP A 144 -28.62 13.90 7.52
C ASP A 144 -28.78 12.53 6.84
N ALA A 145 -29.92 12.33 6.19
CA ALA A 145 -30.21 11.11 5.44
C ALA A 145 -29.23 10.90 4.29
N TRP A 146 -28.80 11.99 3.62
CA TRP A 146 -27.82 11.95 2.53
C TRP A 146 -26.44 11.52 3.04
N GLY A 147 -25.97 12.13 4.13
CA GLY A 147 -24.68 11.79 4.72
C GLY A 147 -24.58 10.33 5.13
N LYS A 148 -25.62 9.81 5.81
CA LYS A 148 -25.69 8.39 6.19
C LYS A 148 -25.73 7.47 4.96
N PHE A 149 -26.53 7.81 3.95
CA PHE A 149 -26.59 7.06 2.69
C PHE A 149 -25.21 6.96 2.03
N ALA A 150 -24.53 8.10 1.84
CA ALA A 150 -23.21 8.13 1.23
C ALA A 150 -22.15 7.36 2.03
N CYS A 151 -22.15 7.50 3.36
CA CYS A 151 -21.20 6.78 4.23
C CYS A 151 -21.38 5.25 4.16
N VAL A 152 -22.63 4.76 4.05
CA VAL A 152 -22.88 3.33 3.84
C VAL A 152 -22.24 2.86 2.53
N PHE A 153 -22.40 3.61 1.44
CA PHE A 153 -21.80 3.24 0.16
C PHE A 153 -20.28 3.35 0.15
N PHE A 154 -19.69 4.33 0.84
CA PHE A 154 -18.24 4.37 1.06
C PHE A 154 -17.74 3.15 1.85
N ALA A 155 -18.47 2.74 2.89
CA ALA A 155 -18.13 1.53 3.63
C ALA A 155 -18.25 0.27 2.74
N LEU A 156 -19.25 0.22 1.85
CA LEU A 156 -19.41 -0.88 0.89
C LEU A 156 -18.31 -0.88 -0.19
N SER A 157 -17.81 0.27 -0.63
CA SER A 157 -16.72 0.32 -1.62
C SER A 157 -15.42 -0.27 -1.08
N LEU A 158 -15.17 -0.18 0.23
CA LEU A 158 -14.00 -0.79 0.88
C LEU A 158 -14.04 -2.33 0.87
N LEU A 159 -15.22 -2.93 0.68
CA LEU A 159 -15.35 -4.39 0.63
C LEU A 159 -14.60 -4.97 -0.56
N GLY A 160 -14.62 -4.28 -1.71
CA GLY A 160 -13.97 -4.71 -2.93
C GLY A 160 -12.46 -4.92 -2.75
N ASP A 161 -11.81 -3.86 -2.27
CA ASP A 161 -10.38 -3.87 -1.92
C ASP A 161 -10.05 -4.94 -0.86
N THR A 162 -10.89 -5.05 0.18
CA THR A 162 -10.69 -6.06 1.23
C THR A 162 -10.77 -7.49 0.67
N ILE A 163 -11.67 -7.75 -0.28
CA ILE A 163 -11.79 -9.07 -0.93
C ILE A 163 -10.52 -9.40 -1.71
N ALA A 164 -10.00 -8.45 -2.50
CA ALA A 164 -8.77 -8.61 -3.26
C ALA A 164 -7.59 -8.95 -2.33
N ASN A 165 -7.45 -8.21 -1.23
CA ASN A 165 -6.38 -8.43 -0.25
C ASN A 165 -6.49 -9.79 0.47
N ILE A 166 -7.68 -10.22 0.86
CA ILE A 166 -7.89 -11.55 1.48
C ILE A 166 -7.57 -12.67 0.48
N TYR A 167 -8.00 -12.50 -0.78
CA TYR A 167 -7.75 -13.49 -1.83
C TYR A 167 -6.26 -13.71 -2.07
N SER A 168 -5.50 -12.63 -2.26
CA SER A 168 -4.05 -12.69 -2.46
C SER A 168 -3.31 -13.18 -1.22
N SER A 169 -3.72 -12.76 -0.04
CA SER A 169 -3.15 -13.27 1.22
C SER A 169 -3.34 -14.79 1.35
N ALA A 170 -4.48 -15.34 0.91
CA ALA A 170 -4.70 -16.78 0.89
C ALA A 170 -3.80 -17.50 -0.12
N LEU A 171 -3.50 -16.89 -1.29
CA LEU A 171 -2.52 -17.42 -2.24
C LEU A 171 -1.11 -17.44 -1.64
N CYS A 172 -0.70 -16.37 -0.94
CA CYS A 172 0.56 -16.31 -0.23
C CYS A 172 0.71 -17.45 0.79
N MET A 173 -0.36 -17.76 1.54
CA MET A 173 -0.35 -18.91 2.47
C MET A 173 -0.14 -20.23 1.74
N GLN A 174 -0.78 -20.43 0.58
CA GLN A 174 -0.62 -21.65 -0.22
C GLN A 174 0.80 -21.77 -0.79
N LEU A 175 1.49 -20.65 -1.08
CA LEU A 175 2.87 -20.63 -1.58
C LEU A 175 3.92 -21.07 -0.54
N LEU A 176 3.60 -21.07 0.76
CA LEU A 176 4.55 -21.45 1.83
C LEU A 176 4.98 -22.93 1.78
N GLY A 177 4.20 -23.80 1.14
CA GLY A 177 4.64 -25.18 0.90
C GLY A 177 3.52 -26.14 0.54
N LYS A 178 3.92 -27.37 0.17
CA LYS A 178 3.01 -28.42 -0.33
C LYS A 178 1.86 -28.74 0.63
N HIS A 179 2.12 -28.72 1.94
CA HIS A 179 1.09 -28.94 2.98
C HIS A 179 0.06 -27.82 3.01
N PHE A 180 0.46 -26.57 2.74
CA PHE A 180 -0.43 -25.42 2.75
C PHE A 180 -1.29 -25.33 1.49
N VAL A 181 -0.77 -25.82 0.35
CA VAL A 181 -1.54 -25.99 -0.90
C VAL A 181 -2.66 -27.01 -0.74
N ALA A 182 -2.43 -28.09 0.03
CA ALA A 182 -3.42 -29.14 0.25
C ALA A 182 -4.67 -28.64 0.99
N VAL A 183 -4.53 -27.57 1.78
CA VAL A 183 -5.64 -26.94 2.48
C VAL A 183 -6.45 -26.08 1.48
N PRO A 184 -7.77 -26.31 1.35
CA PRO A 184 -8.61 -25.53 0.46
C PRO A 184 -8.56 -24.03 0.77
N ARG A 185 -8.54 -23.21 -0.28
CA ARG A 185 -8.40 -21.75 -0.18
C ARG A 185 -9.42 -21.09 0.75
N PHE A 186 -10.66 -21.59 0.75
CA PHE A 186 -11.75 -21.04 1.58
C PHE A 186 -11.39 -21.03 3.08
N PHE A 187 -10.61 -22.02 3.54
CA PHE A 187 -10.18 -22.12 4.93
C PHE A 187 -9.16 -21.03 5.27
N TRP A 188 -8.19 -20.79 4.38
CA TRP A 188 -7.23 -19.69 4.52
C TRP A 188 -7.92 -18.33 4.53
N CYS A 189 -8.87 -18.10 3.61
CA CYS A 189 -9.68 -16.88 3.61
C CYS A 189 -10.43 -16.68 4.94
N THR A 190 -10.91 -17.77 5.56
CA THR A 190 -11.61 -17.73 6.85
C THR A 190 -10.69 -17.30 7.98
N ILE A 191 -9.53 -17.95 8.11
CA ILE A 191 -8.54 -17.60 9.14
C ILE A 191 -8.09 -16.16 8.98
N LEU A 192 -7.71 -15.75 7.76
CA LEU A 192 -7.26 -14.40 7.48
C LEU A 192 -8.34 -13.36 7.78
N SER A 193 -9.60 -13.63 7.42
CA SER A 193 -10.72 -12.75 7.75
C SER A 193 -10.94 -12.62 9.26
N LEU A 194 -10.79 -13.70 10.02
CA LEU A 194 -10.92 -13.67 11.49
C LEU A 194 -9.79 -12.87 12.14
N VAL A 195 -8.56 -13.05 11.67
CA VAL A 195 -7.40 -12.28 12.15
C VAL A 195 -7.58 -10.79 11.84
N THR A 196 -7.94 -10.45 10.60
CA THR A 196 -8.21 -9.06 10.21
C THR A 196 -9.34 -8.46 11.04
N PHE A 197 -10.41 -9.21 11.30
CA PHE A 197 -11.50 -8.75 12.16
C PHE A 197 -11.04 -8.51 13.60
N ALA A 198 -10.25 -9.42 14.18
CA ALA A 198 -9.73 -9.27 15.53
C ALA A 198 -8.82 -8.03 15.66
N LEU A 199 -7.94 -7.82 14.68
CA LEU A 199 -7.07 -6.64 14.61
C LEU A 199 -7.88 -5.35 14.44
N ALA A 200 -8.86 -5.33 13.53
CA ALA A 200 -9.73 -4.18 13.32
C ALA A 200 -10.57 -3.84 14.56
N TYR A 201 -11.09 -4.86 15.25
CA TYR A 201 -11.87 -4.68 16.47
C TYR A 201 -11.01 -4.15 17.63
N GLY A 202 -9.81 -4.70 17.81
CA GLY A 202 -8.87 -4.25 18.85
C GLY A 202 -8.26 -2.87 18.57
N GLY A 203 -7.95 -2.59 17.31
CA GLY A 203 -7.31 -1.34 16.87
C GLY A 203 -8.27 -0.18 16.60
N ARG A 204 -9.60 -0.38 16.72
CA ARG A 204 -10.62 0.61 16.30
C ARG A 204 -10.44 2.02 16.88
N ASN A 205 -9.85 2.15 18.07
CA ASN A 205 -9.69 3.43 18.76
C ASN A 205 -8.37 4.16 18.41
N VAL A 206 -7.43 3.47 17.77
CA VAL A 206 -6.07 3.99 17.44
C VAL A 206 -5.70 3.70 15.97
N LEU A 207 -6.72 3.44 15.14
CA LEU A 207 -6.54 2.93 13.79
C LEU A 207 -5.78 3.90 12.89
N GLU A 208 -6.08 5.20 12.98
CA GLU A 208 -5.41 6.23 12.17
C GLU A 208 -3.90 6.31 12.45
N GLU A 209 -3.51 6.23 13.72
CA GLU A 209 -2.10 6.22 14.12
C GLU A 209 -1.39 4.95 13.65
N ILE A 210 -2.04 3.78 13.82
CA ILE A 210 -1.50 2.50 13.35
C ILE A 210 -1.29 2.53 11.82
N ILE A 211 -2.30 2.97 11.06
CA ILE A 211 -2.23 3.01 9.60
C ILE A 211 -1.10 3.93 9.13
N ASN A 212 -1.03 5.17 9.64
CA ASN A 212 0.01 6.12 9.24
C ASN A 212 1.43 5.57 9.52
N ASN A 213 1.62 4.93 10.68
CA ASN A 213 2.92 4.34 11.01
C ASN A 213 3.27 3.11 10.17
N LEU A 214 2.29 2.28 9.83
CA LEU A 214 2.51 1.06 9.06
C LEU A 214 2.69 1.35 7.57
N LEU A 215 2.06 2.40 7.03
CA LEU A 215 2.14 2.73 5.59
C LEU A 215 3.57 3.03 5.15
N SER A 216 4.31 3.86 5.89
CA SER A 216 5.72 4.14 5.56
C SER A 216 6.59 2.89 5.68
N ILE A 217 6.37 2.07 6.71
CA ILE A 217 7.09 0.79 6.90
C ILE A 217 6.78 -0.20 5.75
N LEU A 218 5.54 -0.22 5.28
CA LEU A 218 5.13 -0.98 4.11
C LEU A 218 5.88 -0.50 2.85
N GLY A 219 6.08 0.81 2.70
CA GLY A 219 6.90 1.41 1.65
C GLY A 219 8.33 0.86 1.62
N TYR A 220 9.02 0.85 2.77
CA TYR A 220 10.42 0.41 2.81
C TYR A 220 10.61 -1.03 2.33
N TRP A 221 9.83 -1.98 2.86
CA TRP A 221 10.03 -3.38 2.49
C TRP A 221 9.59 -3.64 1.04
N THR A 222 8.51 -3.01 0.58
CA THR A 222 8.04 -3.17 -0.81
C THR A 222 9.02 -2.56 -1.80
N LEU A 223 9.65 -1.44 -1.46
CA LEU A 223 10.73 -0.85 -2.24
C LEU A 223 11.94 -1.78 -2.31
N ALA A 224 12.39 -2.33 -1.18
CA ALA A 224 13.46 -3.32 -1.18
C ALA A 224 13.12 -4.52 -2.07
N PHE A 225 11.92 -5.06 -1.93
CA PHE A 225 11.42 -6.17 -2.75
C PHE A 225 11.40 -5.81 -4.25
N ALA A 226 10.86 -4.64 -4.60
CA ALA A 226 10.77 -4.17 -5.97
C ALA A 226 12.15 -4.00 -6.61
N VAL A 227 13.11 -3.40 -5.91
CA VAL A 227 14.48 -3.19 -6.38
C VAL A 227 15.20 -4.52 -6.59
N ILE A 228 15.07 -5.46 -5.64
CA ILE A 228 15.61 -6.82 -5.76
C ILE A 228 15.07 -7.50 -7.02
N LEU A 229 13.75 -7.49 -7.21
CA LEU A 229 13.13 -8.08 -8.40
C LEU A 229 13.56 -7.38 -9.69
N PHE A 230 13.68 -6.06 -9.67
CA PHE A 230 14.10 -5.27 -10.84
C PHE A 230 15.52 -5.63 -11.28
N ILE A 231 16.47 -5.67 -10.33
CA ILE A 231 17.85 -6.05 -10.60
C ILE A 231 17.92 -7.52 -11.04
N GLU A 232 17.20 -8.43 -10.38
CA GLU A 232 17.16 -9.82 -10.79
C GLU A 232 16.64 -9.95 -12.23
N HIS A 233 15.51 -9.33 -12.54
CA HIS A 233 14.83 -9.45 -13.84
C HIS A 233 15.64 -8.84 -15.00
N PHE A 234 16.21 -7.65 -14.82
CA PHE A 234 16.86 -6.91 -15.91
C PHE A 234 18.37 -7.15 -16.00
N TYR A 235 19.06 -7.43 -14.88
CA TYR A 235 20.50 -7.60 -14.87
C TYR A 235 20.89 -9.08 -14.85
N PHE A 236 20.44 -9.85 -13.84
CA PHE A 236 20.89 -11.24 -13.68
C PHE A 236 20.22 -12.24 -14.62
N ARG A 237 18.90 -12.16 -14.81
CA ARG A 237 18.17 -13.15 -15.63
C ARG A 237 18.65 -13.21 -17.09
N PRO A 238 18.93 -12.09 -17.78
CA PRO A 238 19.49 -12.14 -19.14
C PRO A 238 20.87 -12.80 -19.18
N MET A 239 21.69 -12.63 -18.13
CA MET A 239 23.02 -13.25 -18.04
C MET A 239 22.97 -14.76 -17.79
N ILE A 240 21.94 -15.26 -17.10
CA ILE A 240 21.83 -16.67 -16.68
C ILE A 240 20.91 -17.47 -17.64
N GLY A 241 20.44 -16.87 -18.73
CA GLY A 241 19.63 -17.56 -19.75
C GLY A 241 18.11 -17.49 -19.54
N GLY A 242 17.62 -16.60 -18.66
CA GLY A 242 16.20 -16.28 -18.50
C GLY A 242 15.48 -17.04 -17.39
N TYR A 243 14.16 -17.23 -17.55
CA TYR A 243 13.30 -17.94 -16.62
C TYR A 243 13.01 -19.36 -17.13
N ASP A 244 13.34 -20.39 -16.33
CA ASP A 244 12.89 -21.76 -16.57
C ASP A 244 11.50 -21.97 -15.96
N LEU A 245 10.46 -21.92 -16.80
CA LEU A 245 9.07 -22.12 -16.38
C LEU A 245 8.79 -23.57 -15.93
N THR A 246 9.61 -24.54 -16.32
CA THR A 246 9.42 -25.94 -15.95
C THR A 246 9.96 -26.26 -14.55
N ALA A 247 10.88 -25.42 -14.04
CA ALA A 247 11.51 -25.58 -12.74
C ALA A 247 10.71 -25.04 -11.55
N TRP A 248 9.52 -24.48 -11.76
CA TRP A 248 8.77 -23.74 -10.73
C TRP A 248 8.45 -24.55 -9.45
N GLN A 249 8.38 -25.88 -9.54
CA GLN A 249 8.18 -26.78 -8.39
C GLN A 249 9.44 -27.56 -7.95
N ASP A 250 10.61 -27.31 -8.55
CA ASP A 250 11.84 -28.04 -8.24
C ASP A 250 12.79 -27.20 -7.37
N PRO A 251 12.87 -27.45 -6.05
CA PRO A 251 13.76 -26.71 -5.16
C PRO A 251 15.24 -26.84 -5.51
N LYS A 252 15.64 -27.86 -6.29
CA LYS A 252 17.03 -28.07 -6.73
C LYS A 252 17.43 -27.22 -7.92
N ARG A 253 16.45 -26.64 -8.63
CA ARG A 253 16.68 -25.75 -9.78
C ARG A 253 16.45 -24.29 -9.45
N LEU A 254 15.68 -24.01 -8.41
CA LEU A 254 15.43 -22.65 -7.93
C LEU A 254 16.66 -22.10 -7.18
N PRO A 255 16.90 -20.78 -7.23
CA PRO A 255 17.89 -20.14 -6.37
C PRO A 255 17.51 -20.32 -4.90
N LEU A 256 18.50 -20.37 -4.01
CA LEU A 256 18.25 -20.53 -2.56
C LEU A 256 17.59 -19.29 -1.95
N GLY A 257 17.71 -18.13 -2.60
CA GLY A 257 17.10 -16.87 -2.17
C GLY A 257 17.87 -16.17 -1.06
N LEU A 258 19.08 -16.65 -0.72
CA LEU A 258 19.89 -16.08 0.36
C LEU A 258 20.31 -14.65 0.04
N ALA A 259 20.65 -14.37 -1.23
CA ALA A 259 20.98 -13.02 -1.66
C ALA A 259 19.79 -12.06 -1.54
N GLY A 260 18.60 -12.53 -1.94
CA GLY A 260 17.35 -11.76 -1.83
C GLY A 260 16.99 -11.47 -0.38
N THR A 261 16.94 -12.51 0.46
CA THR A 261 16.64 -12.35 1.90
C THR A 261 17.68 -11.50 2.61
N GLY A 262 18.97 -11.71 2.35
CA GLY A 262 20.04 -10.91 2.94
C GLY A 262 19.94 -9.43 2.55
N SER A 263 19.67 -9.14 1.28
CA SER A 263 19.50 -7.77 0.80
C SER A 263 18.25 -7.10 1.36
N LEU A 264 17.16 -7.85 1.50
CA LEU A 264 15.92 -7.36 2.13
C LEU A 264 16.17 -6.99 3.60
N LEU A 265 16.85 -7.84 4.35
CA LEU A 265 17.19 -7.58 5.75
C LEU A 265 18.13 -6.39 5.91
N ILE A 266 19.10 -6.22 5.00
CA ILE A 266 19.97 -5.03 4.97
C ILE A 266 19.13 -3.79 4.69
N GLY A 267 18.25 -3.81 3.68
CA GLY A 267 17.37 -2.70 3.33
C GLY A 267 16.51 -2.26 4.51
N ILE A 268 15.85 -3.22 5.16
CA ILE A 268 15.07 -2.97 6.38
C ILE A 268 15.98 -2.40 7.48
N GLY A 269 17.14 -2.99 7.75
CA GLY A 269 18.06 -2.47 8.76
C GLY A 269 18.48 -1.01 8.53
N PHE A 270 18.70 -0.62 7.28
CA PHE A 270 19.02 0.77 6.91
C PHE A 270 17.81 1.71 7.02
N SER A 271 16.60 1.24 6.73
CA SER A 271 15.39 2.07 6.87
C SER A 271 15.19 2.53 8.32
N PHE A 272 15.48 1.66 9.30
CA PHE A 272 15.42 2.00 10.73
C PHE A 272 16.42 3.10 11.17
N LEU A 273 17.40 3.44 10.33
CA LEU A 273 18.32 4.57 10.59
C LEU A 273 17.74 5.91 10.09
N GLY A 274 16.80 5.88 9.13
CA GLY A 274 16.19 7.04 8.48
C GLY A 274 14.70 7.24 8.75
N MET A 275 14.05 6.28 9.40
CA MET A 275 12.61 6.27 9.67
C MET A 275 12.17 7.40 10.64
N CYS A 276 11.02 8.03 10.36
CA CYS A 276 10.43 9.08 11.17
C CYS A 276 8.96 8.77 11.48
N GLN A 277 8.72 8.02 12.56
CA GLN A 277 7.38 7.56 12.96
C GLN A 277 7.01 8.11 14.33
N THR A 278 5.71 8.09 14.65
CA THR A 278 5.18 8.62 15.92
C THR A 278 5.82 7.98 17.16
N TRP A 279 6.17 6.69 17.07
CA TRP A 279 6.78 5.90 18.15
C TRP A 279 8.31 5.87 18.10
N TYR A 280 8.92 6.22 16.97
CA TYR A 280 10.37 6.20 16.80
C TYR A 280 10.84 7.15 15.70
N ILE A 281 11.70 8.08 16.10
CA ILE A 281 12.40 8.99 15.19
C ILE A 281 13.87 8.62 15.18
N ALA A 282 14.36 8.18 14.02
CA ALA A 282 15.70 7.67 13.84
C ALA A 282 16.76 8.80 13.88
N PRO A 283 18.03 8.47 14.17
CA PRO A 283 19.10 9.47 14.29
C PRO A 283 19.32 10.32 13.03
N ILE A 284 19.09 9.77 11.83
CA ILE A 284 19.22 10.52 10.57
C ILE A 284 17.99 11.42 10.38
N ALA A 285 16.78 10.90 10.62
CA ALA A 285 15.54 11.66 10.55
C ALA A 285 15.56 12.89 11.46
N LYS A 286 16.07 12.77 12.69
CA LYS A 286 16.19 13.87 13.67
C LYS A 286 17.03 15.06 13.19
N LYS A 287 17.89 14.87 12.20
CA LYS A 287 18.70 15.96 11.65
C LYS A 287 17.93 16.84 10.67
N ILE A 288 16.76 16.38 10.21
CA ILE A 288 15.94 17.04 9.21
C ILE A 288 14.81 17.79 9.93
N GLY A 289 15.17 18.94 10.49
CA GLY A 289 14.22 19.81 11.18
C GLY A 289 13.82 19.35 12.58
N ARG A 290 12.92 20.10 13.21
CA ARG A 290 12.47 19.92 14.59
C ARG A 290 11.63 18.66 14.79
N TYR A 291 10.82 18.33 13.80
CA TYR A 291 9.90 17.18 13.85
C TYR A 291 10.47 15.93 13.15
N GLY A 292 11.61 16.07 12.47
CA GLY A 292 12.24 15.02 11.68
C GLY A 292 11.67 14.90 10.27
N GLY A 293 12.41 14.23 9.40
CA GLY A 293 12.01 13.89 8.04
C GLY A 293 12.25 12.42 7.77
N ASP A 294 11.25 11.71 7.27
CA ASP A 294 11.37 10.30 6.94
C ASP A 294 12.22 10.09 5.68
N VAL A 295 13.39 9.47 5.83
CA VAL A 295 14.29 9.11 4.73
C VAL A 295 14.52 7.61 4.65
N GLY A 296 13.59 6.82 5.19
CA GLY A 296 13.68 5.37 5.22
C GLY A 296 13.68 4.76 3.82
N ASP A 297 12.90 5.32 2.90
CA ASP A 297 12.79 4.85 1.51
C ASP A 297 14.12 5.03 0.75
N GLU A 298 14.72 6.21 0.82
CA GLU A 298 15.98 6.51 0.12
C GLU A 298 17.13 5.66 0.63
N LEU A 299 17.23 5.48 1.95
CA LEU A 299 18.24 4.61 2.55
C LEU A 299 18.03 3.13 2.16
N THR A 300 16.77 2.70 2.06
CA THR A 300 16.44 1.35 1.59
C THR A 300 16.84 1.17 0.13
N LEU A 301 16.49 2.11 -0.73
CA LEU A 301 16.82 2.08 -2.16
C LEU A 301 18.34 1.97 -2.36
N ILE A 302 19.11 2.84 -1.72
CA ILE A 302 20.57 2.88 -1.87
C ILE A 302 21.20 1.59 -1.33
N SER A 303 20.83 1.16 -0.13
CA SER A 303 21.42 -0.02 0.51
C SER A 303 21.13 -1.30 -0.27
N VAL A 304 19.90 -1.50 -0.75
CA VAL A 304 19.51 -2.67 -1.53
C VAL A 304 20.14 -2.67 -2.93
N THR A 305 20.20 -1.51 -3.59
CA THR A 305 20.82 -1.38 -4.92
C THR A 305 22.31 -1.75 -4.88
N ILE A 306 23.00 -1.51 -3.77
CA ILE A 306 24.40 -1.89 -3.57
C ILE A 306 24.52 -3.35 -3.12
N ALA A 307 23.73 -3.76 -2.13
CA ALA A 307 23.85 -5.08 -1.51
C ALA A 307 23.45 -6.23 -2.45
N TYR A 308 22.35 -6.08 -3.18
CA TYR A 308 21.79 -7.19 -3.97
C TYR A 308 22.71 -7.65 -5.11
N PRO A 309 23.29 -6.77 -5.94
CA PRO A 309 24.24 -7.19 -6.98
C PRO A 309 25.45 -7.94 -6.41
N VAL A 310 25.98 -7.48 -5.26
CA VAL A 310 27.14 -8.10 -4.61
C VAL A 310 26.77 -9.49 -4.10
N LEU A 311 25.70 -9.58 -3.31
CA LEU A 311 25.27 -10.85 -2.71
C LEU A 311 24.83 -11.86 -3.77
N ARG A 312 24.12 -11.42 -4.82
CA ARG A 312 23.68 -12.30 -5.90
C ARG A 312 24.86 -12.81 -6.74
N THR A 313 25.87 -11.98 -6.99
CA THR A 313 27.10 -12.43 -7.67
C THR A 313 27.85 -13.47 -6.85
N LEU A 314 27.90 -13.32 -5.52
CA LEU A 314 28.50 -14.32 -4.63
C LEU A 314 27.69 -15.63 -4.61
N GLU A 315 26.36 -15.55 -4.55
CA GLU A 315 25.47 -16.71 -4.60
C GLU A 315 25.69 -17.51 -5.90
N LEU A 316 25.76 -16.83 -7.04
CA LEU A 316 26.03 -17.46 -8.33
C LEU A 316 27.41 -18.11 -8.39
N ARG A 317 28.43 -17.50 -7.79
CA ARG A 317 29.80 -18.06 -7.77
C ARG A 317 29.91 -19.30 -6.89
N TRP A 318 29.23 -19.35 -5.76
CA TRP A 318 29.40 -20.41 -4.77
C TRP A 318 28.39 -21.55 -4.93
N ILE A 319 27.16 -21.24 -5.35
CA ILE A 319 26.06 -22.20 -5.43
C ILE A 319 25.74 -22.56 -6.89
N GLY A 320 26.11 -21.70 -7.85
CA GLY A 320 25.91 -21.94 -9.28
C GLY A 320 24.48 -21.66 -9.79
N ARG A 321 23.59 -21.10 -8.95
CA ARG A 321 22.19 -20.80 -9.28
C ARG A 321 21.62 -19.65 -8.44
#